data_AF-K4QZE3-F1
#
_entry.id   AF-K4QZE3-F1
#
_cell.length_a   1.000
_cell.length_b   1.000
_cell.length_c   1.000
_cell.angle_alpha   90.00
_cell.angle_beta   90.00
_cell.angle_gamma   90.00
#
_symmetry.space_group_name_H-M   'P 1'
#
loop_
_entity.id
_entity.type
_entity.pdbx_description
1 polymer ?
#
loop_
_entity_poly.entity_id
_entity_poly.type
_entity_poly.pdbx_seq_one_letter_code
_entity_poly.pdbx_strand_id
1 'polypeptide(L)'
;MPTIDILLPGFGLDTDQGYPAFCGVFLVRGPDAAGQPRNILVDAAHVGRRPFLWTALADHGLSADDIDTVVLTHAHWDHVQNIDLFPGATLVVHPDERRYAHTPHANDWATPAWTGLLLEQLPVREVGDGEEIIPGVEVLGLPGHSPGSIGLVVHTEAGRATITGDALHFAYVATTGRNPLVFWDADQAARSIGRILDVSDVIYPGHDRPFRLTADGGIDYLAPFALTVTGAGPDTPGLRFADSSARPSWVMPGIQEQRALYEKNADDSARRISRVPRVVRPAAAPRAAGPGSG
;
A
#
# COMPACT_ATOMS: atom_id res chain seq x y z
N MET A 1 4.20 11.68 -19.77
CA MET A 1 4.90 10.74 -18.86
C MET A 1 4.00 10.47 -17.67
N PRO A 2 4.16 9.34 -16.98
CA PRO A 2 3.50 9.10 -15.70
C PRO A 2 3.82 10.16 -14.64
N THR A 3 2.88 10.41 -13.75
CA THR A 3 2.97 11.33 -12.60
C THR A 3 2.50 10.62 -11.33
N ILE A 4 2.94 11.09 -10.16
CA ILE A 4 2.51 10.60 -8.85
C ILE A 4 1.98 11.78 -8.04
N ASP A 5 0.75 11.66 -7.56
CA ASP A 5 0.15 12.55 -6.57
C ASP A 5 -0.04 11.81 -5.24
N ILE A 6 0.14 12.50 -4.11
CA ILE A 6 -0.13 11.96 -2.78
C ILE A 6 -1.59 12.29 -2.45
N LEU A 7 -2.47 11.28 -2.45
CA LEU A 7 -3.85 11.47 -2.01
C LEU A 7 -3.92 11.50 -0.47
N LEU A 8 -3.29 10.51 0.15
CA LEU A 8 -3.18 10.43 1.60
C LEU A 8 -1.71 10.31 1.98
N PRO A 9 -1.16 11.23 2.80
CA PRO A 9 0.20 11.09 3.27
C PRO A 9 0.30 9.87 4.20
N GLY A 10 1.43 9.17 4.12
CA GLY A 10 1.85 8.18 5.09
C GLY A 10 2.55 8.84 6.28
N PHE A 11 2.35 8.32 7.50
CA PHE A 11 3.05 8.81 8.67
C PHE A 11 3.09 7.79 9.82
N GLY A 12 4.24 7.77 10.51
CA GLY A 12 4.42 6.97 11.71
C GLY A 12 3.77 7.61 12.93
N LEU A 13 2.78 6.94 13.50
CA LEU A 13 2.23 7.26 14.82
C LEU A 13 1.93 5.96 15.56
N ASP A 14 2.40 5.85 16.79
CA ASP A 14 2.03 4.78 17.71
C ASP A 14 1.31 5.32 18.92
N THR A 15 0.50 4.44 19.51
CA THR A 15 -0.06 4.65 20.84
C THR A 15 0.07 3.36 21.64
N ASP A 16 0.05 3.46 22.96
CA ASP A 16 -0.02 2.30 23.85
C ASP A 16 -1.42 1.63 23.88
N GLN A 17 -2.39 2.19 23.14
CA GLN A 17 -3.75 1.68 23.00
C GLN A 17 -4.00 0.99 21.65
N GLY A 18 -3.07 1.09 20.69
CA GLY A 18 -3.21 0.50 19.36
C GLY A 18 -2.48 1.29 18.26
N TYR A 19 -2.54 0.73 17.06
CA TYR A 19 -1.85 1.26 15.88
C TYR A 19 -2.85 1.94 14.95
N PRO A 20 -2.72 3.27 14.72
CA PRO A 20 -3.46 3.93 13.66
C PRO A 20 -3.05 3.48 12.26
N ALA A 21 -1.75 3.17 12.06
CA ALA A 21 -1.15 2.69 10.81
C ALA A 21 -1.56 3.51 9.58
N PHE A 22 -1.12 4.77 9.55
CA PHE A 22 -1.44 5.66 8.45
C PHE A 22 -0.52 5.40 7.26
N CYS A 23 -0.93 4.47 6.39
CA CYS A 23 -0.22 4.19 5.15
C CYS A 23 -0.40 5.33 4.12
N GLY A 24 0.57 5.51 3.23
CA GLY A 24 0.44 6.37 2.06
C GLY A 24 -0.56 5.79 1.06
N VAL A 25 -1.33 6.66 0.41
CA VAL A 25 -2.15 6.32 -0.76
C VAL A 25 -1.79 7.28 -1.88
N PHE A 26 -1.44 6.71 -3.03
CA PHE A 26 -0.90 7.47 -4.15
C PHE A 26 -1.77 7.30 -5.39
N LEU A 27 -1.88 8.38 -6.17
CA LEU A 27 -2.52 8.39 -7.47
C LEU A 27 -1.45 8.49 -8.55
N VAL A 28 -1.29 7.43 -9.34
CA VAL A 28 -0.41 7.40 -10.50
C VAL A 28 -1.24 7.65 -11.75
N ARG A 29 -0.87 8.66 -12.54
CA ARG A 29 -1.57 9.02 -13.78
C ARG A 29 -0.64 8.98 -14.98
N GLY A 30 -1.08 8.34 -16.05
CA GLY A 30 -0.33 8.26 -17.31
C GLY A 30 -1.17 7.65 -18.44
N PRO A 31 -0.75 7.80 -19.71
CA PRO A 31 -1.41 7.14 -20.82
C PRO A 31 -1.10 5.64 -20.84
N ASP A 32 -2.07 4.82 -21.21
CA ASP A 32 -1.83 3.42 -21.57
C ASP A 32 -1.15 3.27 -22.95
N ALA A 33 -0.93 2.03 -23.39
CA ALA A 33 -0.31 1.75 -24.69
C ALA A 33 -1.10 2.28 -25.90
N ALA A 34 -2.40 2.55 -25.74
CA ALA A 34 -3.26 3.14 -26.75
C ALA A 34 -3.35 4.68 -26.64
N GLY A 35 -2.64 5.29 -25.68
CA GLY A 35 -2.66 6.72 -25.43
C GLY A 35 -3.85 7.20 -24.60
N GLN A 36 -4.66 6.29 -24.04
CA GLN A 36 -5.80 6.67 -23.20
C GLN A 36 -5.32 6.98 -21.77
N PRO A 37 -5.80 8.07 -21.14
CA PRO A 37 -5.42 8.39 -19.77
C PRO A 37 -5.90 7.30 -18.81
N ARG A 38 -5.06 6.93 -17.84
CA ARG A 38 -5.37 5.99 -16.76
C ARG A 38 -5.14 6.62 -15.40
N ASN A 39 -6.03 6.31 -14.46
CA ASN A 39 -5.93 6.62 -13.05
C ASN A 39 -5.68 5.32 -12.26
N ILE A 40 -4.46 5.18 -11.74
CA ILE A 40 -4.03 4.02 -10.96
C ILE A 40 -3.91 4.46 -9.50
N LEU A 41 -4.70 3.86 -8.63
CA LEU A 41 -4.57 4.02 -7.19
C LEU A 41 -3.56 3.00 -6.65
N VAL A 42 -2.63 3.41 -5.81
CA VAL A 42 -1.70 2.51 -5.12
C VAL A 42 -2.03 2.50 -3.63
N ASP A 43 -2.42 1.34 -3.14
CA ASP A 43 -3.06 1.08 -1.84
C ASP A 43 -4.36 1.87 -1.61
N ALA A 44 -5.14 1.50 -0.59
CA ALA A 44 -6.45 2.07 -0.32
C ALA A 44 -6.65 2.54 1.13
N ALA A 45 -5.64 2.39 1.99
CA ALA A 45 -5.71 2.68 3.43
C ALA A 45 -6.70 1.80 4.23
N HIS A 46 -6.62 1.90 5.56
CA HIS A 46 -7.62 1.35 6.48
C HIS A 46 -8.98 2.09 6.42
N VAL A 47 -10.07 1.44 6.86
CA VAL A 47 -11.44 1.99 6.81
C VAL A 47 -11.61 3.33 7.53
N GLY A 48 -10.77 3.62 8.52
CA GLY A 48 -10.79 4.89 9.25
C GLY A 48 -10.37 6.09 8.40
N ARG A 49 -9.67 5.88 7.27
CA ARG A 49 -9.31 6.95 6.32
C ARG A 49 -10.30 7.14 5.18
N ARG A 50 -11.38 6.35 5.13
CA ARG A 50 -12.34 6.35 4.01
C ARG A 50 -12.89 7.73 3.63
N PRO A 51 -13.39 8.57 4.57
CA PRO A 51 -13.88 9.90 4.21
C PRO A 51 -12.78 10.80 3.64
N PHE A 52 -11.56 10.68 4.17
CA PHE A 52 -10.40 11.45 3.70
C PHE A 52 -9.99 11.03 2.29
N LEU A 53 -10.06 9.74 1.98
CA LEU A 53 -9.79 9.25 0.63
C LEU A 53 -10.80 9.80 -0.38
N TRP A 54 -12.10 9.86 -0.03
CA TRP A 54 -13.11 10.49 -0.87
C TRP A 54 -12.83 11.97 -1.10
N THR A 55 -12.51 12.72 -0.05
CA THR A 55 -12.15 14.13 -0.17
C THR A 55 -10.93 14.32 -1.04
N ALA A 56 -9.86 13.53 -0.82
CA ALA A 56 -8.64 13.62 -1.62
C ALA A 56 -8.89 13.32 -3.11
N LEU A 57 -9.71 12.31 -3.43
CA LEU A 57 -10.11 12.06 -4.82
C LEU A 57 -10.88 13.25 -5.42
N ALA A 58 -11.84 13.81 -4.67
CA ALA A 58 -12.64 14.94 -5.11
C ALA A 58 -11.80 16.21 -5.33
N ASP A 59 -10.78 16.45 -4.49
CA ASP A 59 -9.82 17.56 -4.64
C ASP A 59 -8.98 17.40 -5.92
N HIS A 60 -8.82 16.18 -6.41
CA HIS A 60 -8.21 15.86 -7.71
C HIS A 60 -9.24 15.81 -8.86
N GLY A 61 -10.49 16.19 -8.62
CA GLY A 61 -11.57 16.16 -9.61
C GLY A 61 -12.05 14.76 -9.99
N LEU A 62 -11.79 13.76 -9.14
CA LEU A 62 -12.12 12.36 -9.37
C LEU A 62 -13.18 11.87 -8.39
N SER A 63 -13.97 10.91 -8.85
CA SER A 63 -14.78 10.02 -8.03
C SER A 63 -14.15 8.63 -7.98
N ALA A 64 -14.65 7.74 -7.13
CA ALA A 64 -14.17 6.37 -7.09
C ALA A 64 -14.40 5.59 -8.40
N ASP A 65 -15.41 5.98 -9.19
CA ASP A 65 -15.70 5.37 -10.50
C ASP A 65 -14.70 5.81 -11.59
N ASP A 66 -13.90 6.87 -11.34
CA ASP A 66 -12.87 7.33 -12.27
C ASP A 66 -11.53 6.57 -12.08
N ILE A 67 -11.43 5.66 -11.11
CA ILE A 67 -10.24 4.83 -10.88
C ILE A 67 -10.31 3.57 -11.74
N ASP A 68 -9.36 3.41 -12.65
CA ASP A 68 -9.28 2.25 -13.55
C ASP A 68 -8.69 1.02 -12.86
N THR A 69 -7.70 1.24 -12.00
CA THR A 69 -6.88 0.19 -11.41
C THR A 69 -6.54 0.53 -9.98
N VAL A 70 -6.62 -0.46 -9.09
CA VAL A 70 -6.10 -0.40 -7.73
C VAL A 70 -4.95 -1.39 -7.63
N VAL A 71 -3.73 -0.92 -7.45
CA VAL A 71 -2.55 -1.74 -7.17
C VAL A 71 -2.39 -1.85 -5.66
N LEU A 72 -2.40 -3.07 -5.13
CA LEU A 72 -2.02 -3.32 -3.75
C LEU A 72 -0.54 -3.66 -3.67
N THR A 73 0.21 -2.91 -2.88
CA THR A 73 1.60 -3.23 -2.55
C THR A 73 1.66 -4.54 -1.77
N HIS A 74 0.73 -4.73 -0.83
CA HIS A 74 0.51 -5.96 -0.09
C HIS A 74 -0.88 -5.94 0.58
N ALA A 75 -1.27 -7.03 1.23
CA ALA A 75 -2.64 -7.25 1.72
C ALA A 75 -2.82 -6.99 3.23
N HIS A 76 -1.97 -6.19 3.87
CA HIS A 76 -2.24 -5.79 5.25
C HIS A 76 -3.47 -4.89 5.37
N TRP A 77 -4.13 -4.98 6.52
CA TRP A 77 -5.39 -4.32 6.84
C TRP A 77 -5.37 -2.82 6.57
N ASP A 78 -4.23 -2.18 6.80
CA ASP A 78 -4.03 -0.76 6.63
C ASP A 78 -3.76 -0.34 5.19
N HIS A 79 -3.58 -1.27 4.26
CA HIS A 79 -3.42 -0.99 2.83
C HIS A 79 -4.67 -1.39 2.02
N VAL A 80 -5.36 -2.46 2.42
CA VAL A 80 -6.39 -3.14 1.59
C VAL A 80 -7.83 -2.72 1.86
N GLN A 81 -8.13 -2.17 3.03
CA GLN A 81 -9.49 -2.15 3.58
C GLN A 81 -10.52 -1.30 2.84
N ASN A 82 -10.10 -0.35 1.99
CA ASN A 82 -11.03 0.48 1.22
C ASN A 82 -11.13 0.12 -0.27
N ILE A 83 -10.59 -1.02 -0.72
CA ILE A 83 -10.69 -1.39 -2.14
C ILE A 83 -12.15 -1.55 -2.60
N ASP A 84 -13.08 -1.83 -1.68
CA ASP A 84 -14.52 -1.94 -1.96
C ASP A 84 -15.16 -0.62 -2.44
N LEU A 85 -14.47 0.51 -2.29
CA LEU A 85 -14.89 1.81 -2.80
C LEU A 85 -14.80 1.93 -4.33
N PHE A 86 -14.01 1.07 -4.99
CA PHE A 86 -13.65 1.20 -6.41
C PHE A 86 -14.25 0.07 -7.26
N PRO A 87 -15.59 -0.09 -7.34
CA PRO A 87 -16.23 -1.24 -7.94
C PRO A 87 -15.99 -1.37 -9.46
N GLY A 88 -15.58 -0.29 -10.14
CA GLY A 88 -15.22 -0.30 -11.56
C GLY A 88 -13.76 -0.65 -11.84
N ALA A 89 -12.91 -0.67 -10.81
CA ALA A 89 -11.47 -0.87 -10.97
C ALA A 89 -11.10 -2.35 -11.08
N THR A 90 -9.99 -2.63 -11.77
CA THR A 90 -9.28 -3.91 -11.66
C THR A 90 -8.31 -3.86 -10.49
N LEU A 91 -8.36 -4.85 -9.61
CA LEU A 91 -7.38 -5.04 -8.55
C LEU A 91 -6.14 -5.73 -9.09
N VAL A 92 -4.98 -5.09 -8.94
CA VAL A 92 -3.67 -5.64 -9.28
C VAL A 92 -2.95 -6.04 -7.99
N VAL A 93 -2.46 -7.26 -7.93
CA VAL A 93 -1.80 -7.84 -6.76
C VAL A 93 -0.85 -8.95 -7.18
N HIS A 94 0.18 -9.23 -6.38
CA HIS A 94 1.05 -10.39 -6.62
C HIS A 94 0.31 -11.71 -6.33
N PRO A 95 0.52 -12.79 -7.12
CA PRO A 95 -0.15 -14.08 -6.88
C PRO A 95 0.15 -14.66 -5.49
N ASP A 96 1.40 -14.54 -5.00
CA ASP A 96 1.75 -15.03 -3.66
C ASP A 96 1.06 -14.25 -2.54
N GLU A 97 0.84 -12.94 -2.74
CA GLU A 97 0.14 -12.11 -1.77
C GLU A 97 -1.34 -12.47 -1.72
N ARG A 98 -1.98 -12.57 -2.89
CA ARG A 98 -3.37 -13.00 -3.00
C ARG A 98 -3.57 -14.36 -2.36
N ARG A 99 -2.73 -15.35 -2.69
CA ARG A 99 -2.79 -16.70 -2.11
C ARG A 99 -2.65 -16.65 -0.61
N TYR A 100 -1.63 -15.95 -0.09
CA TYR A 100 -1.37 -15.85 1.33
C TYR A 100 -2.56 -15.23 2.09
N ALA A 101 -3.19 -14.18 1.55
CA ALA A 101 -4.34 -13.52 2.16
C ALA A 101 -5.58 -14.42 2.38
N HIS A 102 -5.68 -15.56 1.68
CA HIS A 102 -6.76 -16.54 1.88
C HIS A 102 -6.47 -17.54 3.00
N THR A 103 -5.19 -17.73 3.35
CA THR A 103 -4.75 -18.62 4.45
C THR A 103 -3.59 -17.98 5.22
N PRO A 104 -3.78 -16.80 5.83
CA PRO A 104 -2.71 -16.13 6.54
C PRO A 104 -2.27 -16.95 7.74
N HIS A 105 -1.03 -16.76 8.17
CA HIS A 105 -0.53 -17.42 9.37
C HIS A 105 -1.32 -16.95 10.61
N ALA A 106 -1.56 -17.83 11.58
CA ALA A 106 -2.38 -17.48 12.74
C ALA A 106 -1.80 -16.35 13.62
N ASN A 107 -0.47 -16.16 13.57
CA ASN A 107 0.22 -15.07 14.28
C ASN A 107 0.39 -13.80 13.41
N ASP A 108 -0.09 -13.83 12.17
CA ASP A 108 -0.15 -12.64 11.34
C ASP A 108 -1.39 -11.83 11.75
N TRP A 109 -1.16 -10.84 12.59
CA TRP A 109 -2.19 -9.93 13.05
C TRP A 109 -2.53 -8.85 12.01
N ALA A 110 -1.69 -8.65 11.00
CA ALA A 110 -1.83 -7.59 10.01
C ALA A 110 -2.62 -8.04 8.77
N THR A 111 -2.73 -9.35 8.53
CA THR A 111 -3.61 -9.94 7.52
C THR A 111 -4.80 -10.66 8.18
N PRO A 112 -5.90 -9.96 8.53
CA PRO A 112 -7.09 -10.61 9.06
C PRO A 112 -7.61 -11.73 8.15
N ALA A 113 -8.16 -12.80 8.73
CA ALA A 113 -8.60 -13.99 7.97
C ALA A 113 -9.69 -13.74 6.91
N TRP A 114 -10.36 -12.59 6.95
CA TRP A 114 -11.35 -12.18 5.95
C TRP A 114 -10.73 -11.44 4.75
N THR A 115 -9.43 -11.11 4.78
CA THR A 115 -8.75 -10.31 3.75
C THR A 115 -8.87 -10.94 2.37
N GLY A 116 -8.65 -12.25 2.25
CA GLY A 116 -8.82 -12.96 0.98
C GLY A 116 -10.23 -12.75 0.37
N LEU A 117 -11.29 -12.72 1.18
CA LEU A 117 -12.66 -12.47 0.68
C LEU A 117 -12.83 -11.04 0.15
N LEU A 118 -12.11 -10.08 0.72
CA LEU A 118 -12.12 -8.69 0.28
C LEU A 118 -11.44 -8.53 -1.09
N LEU A 119 -10.31 -9.20 -1.32
CA LEU A 119 -9.60 -9.14 -2.61
C LEU A 119 -10.49 -9.59 -3.78
N GLU A 120 -11.29 -10.63 -3.56
CA GLU A 120 -12.17 -11.19 -4.59
C GLU A 120 -13.45 -10.37 -4.84
N GLN A 121 -13.62 -9.22 -4.17
CA GLN A 121 -14.73 -8.29 -4.45
C GLN A 121 -14.53 -7.51 -5.75
N LEU A 122 -13.30 -7.47 -6.28
CA LEU A 122 -12.94 -6.81 -7.53
C LEU A 122 -12.42 -7.84 -8.55
N PRO A 123 -12.47 -7.54 -9.86
CA PRO A 123 -11.71 -8.29 -10.85
C PRO A 123 -10.22 -8.26 -10.50
N VAL A 124 -9.60 -9.43 -10.35
CA VAL A 124 -8.17 -9.53 -9.99
C VAL A 124 -7.32 -9.79 -11.22
N ARG A 125 -6.26 -9.00 -11.39
CA ARG A 125 -5.12 -9.26 -12.27
C ARG A 125 -3.89 -9.55 -11.41
N GLU A 126 -3.34 -10.73 -11.55
CA GLU A 126 -2.08 -11.10 -10.91
C GLU A 126 -0.90 -10.59 -11.74
N VAL A 127 0.11 -10.02 -11.09
CA VAL A 127 1.30 -9.44 -11.73
C VAL A 127 2.60 -9.94 -11.09
N GLY A 128 3.68 -9.93 -11.88
CA GLY A 128 5.02 -10.33 -11.45
C GLY A 128 6.05 -9.20 -11.54
N ASP A 129 7.24 -9.46 -10.97
CA ASP A 129 8.40 -8.56 -11.05
C ASP A 129 8.75 -8.23 -12.52
N GLY A 130 8.94 -6.95 -12.82
CA GLY A 130 9.27 -6.43 -14.15
C GLY A 130 8.09 -6.24 -15.09
N GLU A 131 6.86 -6.56 -14.69
CA GLU A 131 5.68 -6.34 -15.52
C GLU A 131 5.28 -4.86 -15.54
N GLU A 132 4.93 -4.32 -16.71
CA GLU A 132 4.40 -2.96 -16.82
C GLU A 132 2.88 -2.92 -16.64
N ILE A 133 2.40 -2.03 -15.77
CA ILE A 133 0.96 -1.73 -15.62
C ILE A 133 0.50 -0.85 -16.78
N ILE A 134 1.25 0.22 -17.04
CA ILE A 134 1.18 1.10 -18.20
C ILE A 134 2.62 1.51 -18.58
N PRO A 135 2.87 2.04 -19.79
CA PRO A 135 4.21 2.47 -20.18
C PRO A 135 4.88 3.40 -19.15
N GLY A 136 6.03 2.99 -18.62
CA GLY A 136 6.77 3.74 -17.60
C GLY A 136 6.28 3.57 -16.16
N VAL A 137 5.40 2.59 -15.90
CA VAL A 137 4.98 2.16 -14.55
C VAL A 137 5.20 0.65 -14.45
N GLU A 138 6.30 0.27 -13.82
CA GLU A 138 6.79 -1.12 -13.73
C GLU A 138 6.61 -1.67 -12.31
N VAL A 139 6.22 -2.94 -12.21
CA VAL A 139 6.13 -3.68 -10.95
C VAL A 139 7.52 -4.08 -10.48
N LEU A 140 7.82 -3.78 -9.21
CA LEU A 140 9.04 -4.22 -8.53
C LEU A 140 8.68 -5.25 -7.46
N GLY A 141 9.18 -6.47 -7.58
CA GLY A 141 9.01 -7.53 -6.58
C GLY A 141 9.83 -7.26 -5.32
N LEU A 142 9.16 -7.13 -4.18
CA LEU A 142 9.75 -6.72 -2.91
C LEU A 142 9.40 -7.67 -1.74
N PRO A 143 9.51 -9.00 -1.90
CA PRO A 143 9.07 -9.94 -0.87
C PRO A 143 9.89 -9.78 0.42
N GLY A 144 9.30 -10.19 1.54
CA GLY A 144 9.97 -10.26 2.83
C GLY A 144 9.16 -9.63 3.97
N HIS A 145 8.62 -8.43 3.75
CA HIS A 145 7.59 -7.87 4.65
C HIS A 145 6.37 -8.79 4.64
N SER A 146 5.84 -9.06 3.45
CA SER A 146 4.86 -10.11 3.15
C SER A 146 5.37 -10.99 1.97
N PRO A 147 4.77 -12.15 1.67
CA PRO A 147 5.29 -13.06 0.64
C PRO A 147 5.26 -12.48 -0.77
N GLY A 148 4.24 -11.71 -1.12
CA GLY A 148 4.07 -11.11 -2.43
C GLY A 148 4.07 -9.60 -2.40
N SER A 149 4.76 -8.98 -1.44
CA SER A 149 4.97 -7.53 -1.42
C SER A 149 5.54 -7.06 -2.76
N ILE A 150 4.92 -6.03 -3.34
CA ILE A 150 5.38 -5.34 -4.56
C ILE A 150 5.46 -3.83 -4.34
N GLY A 151 6.27 -3.18 -5.15
CA GLY A 151 6.28 -1.73 -5.34
C GLY A 151 6.06 -1.38 -6.80
N LEU A 152 5.98 -0.08 -7.10
CA LEU A 152 5.92 0.43 -8.47
C LEU A 152 7.08 1.39 -8.72
N VAL A 153 7.88 1.13 -9.74
CA VAL A 153 8.84 2.07 -10.28
C VAL A 153 8.15 2.90 -11.36
N VAL A 154 8.07 4.20 -11.13
CA VAL A 154 7.39 5.17 -11.98
C VAL A 154 8.44 6.08 -12.63
N HIS A 155 8.47 6.08 -13.96
CA HIS A 155 9.35 6.93 -14.75
C HIS A 155 8.71 8.32 -14.90
N THR A 156 9.07 9.22 -13.99
CA THR A 156 8.58 10.60 -13.99
C THR A 156 9.56 11.52 -14.72
N GLU A 157 9.13 12.76 -15.02
CA GLU A 157 10.02 13.79 -15.57
C GLU A 157 11.21 14.10 -14.63
N ALA A 158 11.05 13.89 -13.32
CA ALA A 158 12.06 14.16 -12.30
C ALA A 158 12.97 12.96 -12.00
N GLY A 159 12.83 11.85 -12.73
CA GLY A 159 13.58 10.61 -12.51
C GLY A 159 12.68 9.42 -12.12
N ARG A 160 13.31 8.35 -11.63
CA ARG A 160 12.65 7.12 -11.20
C ARG A 160 12.15 7.30 -9.77
N ALA A 161 10.82 7.36 -9.62
CA ALA A 161 10.17 7.39 -8.32
C ALA A 161 9.62 6.00 -8.00
N THR A 162 9.89 5.49 -6.80
CA THR A 162 9.40 4.15 -6.40
C THR A 162 8.43 4.26 -5.26
N ILE A 163 7.22 3.73 -5.44
CA ILE A 163 6.24 3.51 -4.37
C ILE A 163 6.52 2.12 -3.79
N THR A 164 6.86 2.04 -2.51
CA THR A 164 7.51 0.84 -1.95
C THR A 164 6.64 0.02 -1.02
N GLY A 165 5.45 0.52 -0.66
CA GLY A 165 4.65 -0.06 0.42
C GLY A 165 5.51 -0.29 1.66
N ASP A 166 5.33 -1.45 2.30
CA ASP A 166 5.98 -1.74 3.58
C ASP A 166 7.30 -2.49 3.50
N ALA A 167 7.76 -2.81 2.29
CA ALA A 167 9.13 -3.26 2.05
C ALA A 167 10.16 -2.19 2.49
N LEU A 168 9.80 -0.91 2.32
CA LEU A 168 10.47 0.25 2.91
C LEU A 168 9.39 1.28 3.30
N HIS A 169 8.95 1.23 4.55
CA HIS A 169 7.86 2.09 5.04
C HIS A 169 8.31 3.36 5.77
N PHE A 170 9.57 3.45 6.21
CA PHE A 170 10.13 4.66 6.81
C PHE A 170 11.48 5.03 6.23
N ALA A 171 11.83 6.31 6.20
CA ALA A 171 13.11 6.75 5.67
C ALA A 171 14.31 6.14 6.43
N TYR A 172 14.20 5.90 7.74
CA TYR A 172 15.28 5.26 8.50
C TYR A 172 15.57 3.82 8.06
N VAL A 173 14.61 3.13 7.40
CA VAL A 173 14.83 1.79 6.85
C VAL A 173 15.87 1.86 5.72
N ALA A 174 15.87 2.93 4.93
CA ALA A 174 16.88 3.17 3.90
C ALA A 174 18.29 3.29 4.49
N THR A 175 18.43 3.93 5.67
CA THR A 175 19.73 4.12 6.32
C THR A 175 20.18 2.92 7.16
N THR A 176 19.24 2.14 7.71
CA THR A 176 19.56 1.00 8.59
C THR A 176 19.63 -0.33 7.85
N GLY A 177 19.03 -0.42 6.64
CA GLY A 177 18.93 -1.66 5.87
C GLY A 177 18.04 -2.72 6.53
N ARG A 178 17.22 -2.35 7.52
CA ARG A 178 16.42 -3.29 8.32
C ARG A 178 14.95 -2.94 8.29
N ASN A 179 14.14 -3.90 7.84
CA ASN A 179 12.69 -3.80 7.98
C ASN A 179 12.28 -4.12 9.44
N PRO A 180 11.63 -3.20 10.17
CA PRO A 180 11.23 -3.41 11.54
C PRO A 180 10.02 -4.34 11.71
N LEU A 181 9.24 -4.64 10.67
CA LEU A 181 8.07 -5.51 10.73
C LEU A 181 8.17 -6.57 9.63
N VAL A 182 8.48 -7.80 10.02
CA VAL A 182 8.68 -8.90 9.05
C VAL A 182 7.65 -9.99 9.32
N PHE A 183 6.78 -10.20 8.34
CA PHE A 183 5.75 -11.25 8.37
C PHE A 183 6.06 -12.41 7.44
N TRP A 184 7.13 -12.38 6.63
CA TRP A 184 7.46 -13.48 5.71
C TRP A 184 8.91 -13.95 5.79
N ASP A 185 9.88 -13.08 5.50
CA ASP A 185 11.29 -13.49 5.42
C ASP A 185 12.22 -12.28 5.57
N ALA A 186 13.06 -12.29 6.61
CA ALA A 186 13.93 -11.16 6.94
C ALA A 186 15.06 -10.96 5.92
N ASP A 187 15.58 -12.05 5.33
CA ASP A 187 16.66 -11.96 4.35
C ASP A 187 16.14 -11.44 3.01
N GLN A 188 14.92 -11.86 2.62
CA GLN A 188 14.23 -11.26 1.47
C GLN A 188 13.92 -9.79 1.73
N ALA A 189 13.45 -9.41 2.92
CA ALA A 189 13.17 -8.02 3.25
C ALA A 189 14.43 -7.14 3.11
N ALA A 190 15.58 -7.61 3.61
CA ALA A 190 16.86 -6.90 3.47
C ALA A 190 17.28 -6.75 1.99
N ARG A 191 17.12 -7.79 1.17
CA ARG A 191 17.39 -7.71 -0.28
C ARG A 191 16.45 -6.75 -0.99
N SER A 192 15.17 -6.75 -0.64
CA SER A 192 14.15 -5.86 -1.20
C SER A 192 14.47 -4.40 -0.89
N ILE A 193 14.94 -4.09 0.32
CA ILE A 193 15.45 -2.74 0.65
C ILE A 193 16.60 -2.35 -0.29
N GLY A 194 17.61 -3.22 -0.47
CA GLY A 194 18.71 -2.96 -1.40
C GLY A 194 18.23 -2.66 -2.83
N ARG A 195 17.31 -3.49 -3.35
CA ARG A 195 16.71 -3.28 -4.68
C ARG A 195 16.03 -1.91 -4.81
N ILE A 196 15.29 -1.47 -3.80
CA ILE A 196 14.65 -0.15 -3.80
C ILE A 196 15.70 0.95 -3.91
N LEU A 197 16.77 0.88 -3.11
CA LEU A 197 17.81 1.89 -3.10
C LEU A 197 18.57 1.96 -4.44
N ASP A 198 18.76 0.81 -5.10
CA ASP A 198 19.47 0.73 -6.38
C ASP A 198 18.70 1.36 -7.55
N VAL A 199 17.36 1.38 -7.48
CA VAL A 199 16.51 1.79 -8.62
C VAL A 199 15.86 3.16 -8.46
N SER A 200 15.86 3.74 -7.26
CA SER A 200 15.04 4.90 -6.92
C SER A 200 15.85 6.19 -6.82
N ASP A 201 15.44 7.20 -7.57
CA ASP A 201 15.87 8.59 -7.34
C ASP A 201 15.02 9.26 -6.25
N VAL A 202 13.75 8.86 -6.15
CA VAL A 202 12.78 9.28 -5.13
C VAL A 202 12.05 8.08 -4.57
N ILE A 203 11.85 8.03 -3.26
CA ILE A 203 11.13 6.95 -2.58
C ILE A 203 9.83 7.50 -2.00
N TYR A 204 8.72 6.82 -2.29
CA TYR A 204 7.39 7.03 -1.72
C TYR A 204 7.08 5.86 -0.78
N PRO A 205 7.41 5.99 0.51
CA PRO A 205 7.33 4.88 1.46
C PRO A 205 5.91 4.62 1.97
N GLY A 206 5.69 3.43 2.51
CA GLY A 206 4.41 3.00 3.07
C GLY A 206 3.90 3.87 4.22
N HIS A 207 4.74 4.30 5.16
CA HIS A 207 4.31 5.01 6.39
C HIS A 207 5.10 6.29 6.68
N ASP A 208 5.70 6.91 5.66
CA ASP A 208 6.45 8.16 5.81
C ASP A 208 6.22 9.09 4.62
N ARG A 209 6.79 10.28 4.71
CA ARG A 209 6.76 11.26 3.63
C ARG A 209 7.74 10.84 2.54
N PRO A 210 7.45 11.14 1.26
CA PRO A 210 8.40 10.89 0.19
C PRO A 210 9.72 11.60 0.43
N PHE A 211 10.82 10.95 0.07
CA PHE A 211 12.16 11.45 0.34
C PHE A 211 13.16 11.04 -0.75
N ARG A 212 14.30 11.74 -0.76
CA ARG A 212 15.52 11.35 -1.49
C ARG A 212 16.61 11.01 -0.50
N LEU A 213 17.51 10.11 -0.90
CA LEU A 213 18.78 9.96 -0.21
C LEU A 213 19.75 11.04 -0.71
N THR A 214 20.40 11.74 0.21
CA THR A 214 21.47 12.69 -0.12
C THR A 214 22.78 11.93 -0.34
N ALA A 215 23.74 12.56 -1.02
CA ALA A 215 25.02 11.92 -1.35
C ALA A 215 25.85 11.50 -0.12
N ASP A 216 25.61 12.12 1.03
CA ASP A 216 26.22 11.80 2.33
C ASP A 216 25.38 10.79 3.16
N GLY A 217 24.33 10.21 2.58
CA GLY A 217 23.48 9.21 3.23
C GLY A 217 22.40 9.77 4.16
N GLY A 218 22.15 11.08 4.09
CA GLY A 218 21.03 11.75 4.76
C GLY A 218 19.70 11.57 4.03
N ILE A 219 18.63 12.05 4.68
CA ILE A 219 17.25 12.02 4.16
C ILE A 219 16.81 13.44 3.82
N ASP A 220 16.45 13.68 2.56
CA ASP A 220 15.80 14.90 2.09
C ASP A 220 14.30 14.66 1.87
N TYR A 221 13.46 15.14 2.79
CA TYR A 221 12.01 14.97 2.71
C TYR A 221 11.38 15.95 1.72
N LEU A 222 10.53 15.43 0.82
CA LEU A 222 9.92 16.18 -0.27
C LEU A 222 8.53 16.73 0.06
N ALA A 223 8.01 16.40 1.24
CA ALA A 223 6.73 16.88 1.74
C ALA A 223 6.86 17.28 3.23
N PRO A 224 6.11 18.30 3.68
CA PRO A 224 6.07 18.66 5.09
C PRO A 224 5.36 17.55 5.90
N PHE A 225 5.75 17.40 7.16
CA PHE A 225 4.95 16.64 8.12
C PHE A 225 3.79 17.50 8.60
N ALA A 226 2.57 16.95 8.55
CA ALA A 226 1.38 17.60 9.05
C ALA A 226 0.42 16.57 9.64
N LEU A 227 0.16 16.68 10.95
CA LEU A 227 -0.83 15.89 11.65
C LEU A 227 -1.52 16.78 12.69
N THR A 228 -2.85 16.85 12.63
CA THR A 228 -3.66 17.55 13.63
C THR A 228 -4.35 16.53 14.52
N VAL A 229 -4.08 16.61 15.82
CA VAL A 229 -4.75 15.79 16.84
C VAL A 229 -5.85 16.62 17.48
N THR A 230 -7.09 16.12 17.43
CA THR A 230 -8.25 16.75 18.07
C THR A 230 -8.76 15.89 19.22
N GLY A 231 -9.32 16.53 20.26
CA GLY A 231 -9.88 15.84 21.43
C GLY A 231 -8.91 15.67 22.60
N ALA A 232 -7.60 15.83 22.38
CA ALA A 232 -6.58 15.96 23.42
C ALA A 232 -5.63 17.12 23.06
N GLY A 233 -5.30 17.95 24.05
CA GLY A 233 -4.31 19.01 23.92
C GLY A 233 -2.96 18.59 24.51
N PRO A 234 -1.86 19.32 24.24
CA PRO A 234 -0.54 19.01 24.79
C PRO A 234 -0.50 18.90 26.32
N ASP A 235 -1.37 19.66 27.00
CA ASP A 235 -1.47 19.70 28.46
C ASP A 235 -2.54 18.75 29.03
N THR A 236 -3.12 17.86 28.21
CA THR A 236 -4.11 16.88 28.69
C THR A 236 -3.48 15.95 29.74
N PRO A 237 -4.01 15.87 30.97
CA PRO A 237 -3.47 15.00 32.00
C PRO A 237 -3.39 13.55 31.54
N GLY A 238 -2.19 12.95 31.61
CA GLY A 238 -1.94 11.58 31.19
C GLY A 238 -1.47 11.40 29.75
N LEU A 239 -1.59 12.42 28.88
CA LEU A 239 -0.99 12.40 27.54
C LEU A 239 0.54 12.47 27.67
N ARG A 240 1.25 11.58 26.97
CA ARG A 240 2.71 11.51 26.98
C ARG A 240 3.21 11.38 25.55
N PHE A 241 4.30 12.09 25.26
CA PHE A 241 5.06 11.92 24.02
C PHE A 241 6.35 11.17 24.34
N ALA A 242 6.57 10.05 23.67
CA ALA A 242 7.78 9.23 23.81
C ALA A 242 8.67 9.39 22.58
N ASP A 243 9.97 9.09 22.74
CA ASP A 243 10.91 9.05 21.63
C ASP A 243 10.52 7.96 20.63
N SER A 244 10.61 8.26 19.34
CA SER A 244 10.30 7.35 18.23
C SER A 244 11.31 6.20 18.12
N SER A 245 12.49 6.31 18.73
CA SER A 245 13.56 5.30 18.70
C SER A 245 13.22 3.98 19.42
N ALA A 246 12.02 3.85 19.97
CA ALA A 246 11.63 2.77 20.87
C ALA A 246 10.90 1.59 20.20
N ARG A 247 10.67 1.59 18.88
CA ARG A 247 10.06 0.41 18.23
C ARG A 247 11.11 -0.69 18.04
N PRO A 248 11.06 -1.80 18.82
CA PRO A 248 11.91 -2.93 18.52
C PRO A 248 11.50 -3.53 17.17
N SER A 249 12.47 -4.04 16.42
CA SER A 249 12.15 -4.88 15.28
C SER A 249 11.33 -6.08 15.75
N TRP A 250 10.26 -6.38 15.04
CA TRP A 250 9.38 -7.49 15.28
C TRP A 250 9.39 -8.42 14.07
N VAL A 251 9.58 -9.70 14.34
CA VAL A 251 9.48 -10.78 13.37
C VAL A 251 8.37 -11.69 13.84
N MET A 252 7.45 -12.03 12.94
CA MET A 252 6.28 -12.82 13.29
C MET A 252 6.69 -14.13 14.00
N PRO A 253 6.14 -14.43 15.19
CA PRO A 253 6.36 -15.73 15.82
C PRO A 253 5.90 -16.87 14.91
N GLY A 254 6.74 -17.89 14.70
CA GLY A 254 6.44 -19.02 13.81
C GLY A 254 6.79 -18.78 12.34
N ILE A 255 7.43 -17.66 11.98
CA ILE A 255 7.82 -17.32 10.60
C ILE A 255 8.57 -18.45 9.85
N GLN A 256 9.34 -19.26 10.57
CA GLN A 256 10.09 -20.38 9.99
C GLN A 256 9.19 -21.49 9.43
N GLU A 257 7.98 -21.64 9.96
CA GLU A 257 6.98 -22.63 9.51
C GLU A 257 6.15 -22.10 8.34
N GLN A 258 6.16 -20.80 8.12
CA GLN A 258 5.23 -20.12 7.24
C GLN A 258 5.38 -20.54 5.79
N ARG A 259 6.61 -20.74 5.30
CA ARG A 259 6.85 -21.27 3.94
C ARG A 259 6.27 -22.67 3.78
N ALA A 260 6.43 -23.54 4.77
CA ALA A 260 5.89 -24.89 4.73
C ALA A 260 4.35 -24.88 4.80
N LEU A 261 3.77 -24.01 5.62
CA LEU A 261 2.32 -23.83 5.71
C LEU A 261 1.74 -23.23 4.42
N TYR A 262 2.41 -22.24 3.84
CA TYR A 262 2.06 -21.65 2.55
C TYR A 262 1.93 -22.75 1.48
N GLU A 263 2.93 -23.63 1.36
CA GLU A 263 2.89 -24.73 0.40
C GLU A 263 1.86 -25.80 0.74
N LYS A 264 1.75 -26.18 2.01
CA LYS A 264 0.73 -27.15 2.45
C LYS A 264 -0.70 -26.66 2.17
N ASN A 265 -0.93 -25.36 2.20
CA ASN A 265 -2.24 -24.75 2.00
C ASN A 265 -2.52 -24.35 0.54
N ALA A 266 -1.68 -24.72 -0.43
CA ALA A 266 -1.86 -24.37 -1.85
C ALA A 266 -3.26 -24.71 -2.38
N ASP A 267 -3.66 -25.96 -2.20
CA ASP A 267 -4.95 -26.48 -2.66
C ASP A 267 -6.13 -25.85 -1.92
N ASP A 268 -5.99 -25.60 -0.61
CA ASP A 268 -7.04 -24.94 0.17
C ASP A 268 -7.22 -23.49 -0.29
N SER A 269 -6.12 -22.77 -0.51
CA SER A 269 -6.13 -21.40 -1.02
C SER A 269 -6.80 -21.30 -2.39
N ALA A 270 -6.43 -22.19 -3.33
CA ALA A 270 -7.06 -22.26 -4.64
C ALA A 270 -8.57 -22.57 -4.55
N ARG A 271 -8.96 -23.46 -3.63
CA ARG A 271 -10.39 -23.76 -3.36
C ARG A 271 -11.12 -22.57 -2.75
N ARG A 272 -10.50 -21.80 -1.85
CA ARG A 272 -11.10 -20.59 -1.27
C ARG A 272 -11.31 -19.52 -2.33
N ILE A 273 -10.28 -19.21 -3.12
CA ILE A 273 -10.34 -18.22 -4.22
C ILE A 273 -11.47 -18.57 -5.19
N SER A 274 -11.52 -19.81 -5.67
CA SER A 274 -12.55 -20.26 -6.64
C SER A 274 -13.98 -20.30 -6.10
N ARG A 275 -14.16 -20.28 -4.77
CA ARG A 275 -15.47 -20.35 -4.12
C ARG A 275 -16.00 -19.01 -3.66
N VAL A 276 -15.22 -17.93 -3.72
CA VAL A 276 -15.73 -16.62 -3.31
C VAL A 276 -16.84 -16.19 -4.27
N PRO A 277 -18.07 -15.96 -3.78
CA PRO A 277 -19.15 -15.51 -4.64
C PRO A 277 -18.79 -14.15 -5.24
N ARG A 278 -18.89 -14.02 -6.56
CA ARG A 278 -18.77 -12.72 -7.21
C ARG A 278 -19.96 -11.87 -6.81
N VAL A 279 -19.71 -10.76 -6.11
CA VAL A 279 -20.77 -9.82 -5.76
C VAL A 279 -21.18 -9.07 -7.01
N VAL A 280 -22.41 -9.32 -7.48
CA VAL A 280 -23.02 -8.53 -8.56
C VAL A 280 -23.47 -7.21 -7.94
N ARG A 281 -22.73 -6.13 -8.23
CA ARG A 281 -23.12 -4.78 -7.80
C ARG A 281 -24.08 -4.16 -8.82
N PRO A 282 -25.09 -3.38 -8.39
CA PRO A 282 -25.90 -2.60 -9.31
C PRO A 282 -24.99 -1.62 -10.09
N ALA A 283 -25.29 -1.42 -11.38
CA ALA A 283 -24.59 -0.43 -12.19
C ALA A 283 -24.67 0.95 -11.52
N ALA A 284 -23.57 1.70 -11.52
CA ALA A 284 -23.55 3.06 -11.02
C ALA A 284 -24.67 3.87 -11.68
N ALA A 285 -25.44 4.61 -10.87
CA ALA A 285 -26.47 5.49 -11.42
C ALA A 285 -25.80 6.52 -12.34
N PRO A 286 -26.40 6.85 -13.50
CA PRO A 286 -25.84 7.87 -14.40
C PRO A 286 -25.68 9.18 -13.62
N ARG A 287 -24.52 9.82 -13.79
CA ARG A 287 -24.14 11.07 -13.13
C ARG A 287 -25.30 12.07 -13.13
N ALA A 288 -25.86 12.37 -11.97
CA ALA A 288 -26.71 13.56 -11.83
C ALA A 288 -25.80 14.78 -12.03
N ALA A 289 -26.11 15.63 -13.00
CA ALA A 289 -25.48 16.92 -13.12
C ALA A 289 -25.63 17.64 -11.77
N GLY A 290 -24.50 17.96 -11.13
CA GLY A 290 -24.51 18.71 -9.87
C GLY A 290 -25.29 20.02 -10.03
N PRO A 291 -25.83 20.58 -8.93
CA PRO A 291 -26.57 21.84 -9.01
C PRO A 291 -25.65 22.91 -9.59
N GLY A 292 -25.99 23.40 -10.78
CA GLY A 292 -25.27 24.47 -11.43
C GLY A 292 -25.16 25.66 -10.48
N SER A 293 -23.95 26.17 -10.33
CA SER A 293 -23.69 27.45 -9.68
C SER A 293 -24.39 28.55 -10.49
N GLY A 294 -25.60 28.93 -10.06
CA GLY A 294 -26.26 30.18 -10.42
C GLY A 294 -25.88 31.30 -9.47
#